data_AF-A0A1V5UI98-F1
#
_entry.id   AF-A0A1V5UI98-F1
#
_cell.length_a   1.000
_cell.length_b   1.000
_cell.length_c   1.000
_cell.angle_alpha   90.00
_cell.angle_beta   90.00
_cell.angle_gamma   90.00
#
_symmetry.space_group_name_H-M   'P 1'
#
loop_
_entity.id
_entity.type
_entity.pdbx_description
1 polymer ?
#
loop_
_entity_poly.entity_id
_entity_poly.type
_entity_poly.pdbx_seq_one_letter_code
_entity_poly.pdbx_strand_id
1 'polypeptide(L)'
;MANAYTPGLKVSENTIITKERRLPLMGDVLVKKGSRVKHSDIVAKTELPGNVELVNVVNKLSIDPKEIKDFMLLKEGDRVKKGESIAQSSSFFGIFTTPCPSPCDGTIESISSATGQVVLRQNPTPVEVLSFIDGIVDEIIPKEGVVVKSTGAYIQGIFGVGGETVGELQIVATSPSTVLDENMINDSHAGKIIVGGSLITASAIKKAQSCKVKGIIAGGIDDETLKNFLGYDLGVAITGNENKGITLVVTEGFGNINMAGKTFELLKQNNGKRTSINGATQIRAGVIRPEIIIPKDNLTETDIATPPEANLMMDVGCTVRIIRVPHFGAIATVTALPPEPFEIETGAKVRVVEVKIDQTGEKFTLPRANVELIEK
;
A
#
# COMPACT_ATOMS: atom_id res chain seq x y z
N MET A 1 20.54 -21.22 18.88
CA MET A 1 21.00 -20.66 17.59
C MET A 1 19.97 -19.65 17.16
N ALA A 2 20.36 -18.40 16.90
CA ALA A 2 19.42 -17.28 16.86
C ALA A 2 19.43 -16.59 15.49
N ASN A 3 18.24 -16.45 14.91
CA ASN A 3 17.99 -15.72 13.68
C ASN A 3 18.66 -14.34 13.72
N ALA A 4 19.41 -14.00 12.68
CA ALA A 4 19.90 -12.65 12.51
C ALA A 4 18.69 -11.75 12.29
N TYR A 5 18.51 -10.76 13.17
CA TYR A 5 17.68 -9.62 12.85
C TYR A 5 18.31 -8.99 11.61
N THR A 6 17.60 -8.97 10.49
CA THR A 6 18.06 -8.34 9.24
C THR A 6 17.30 -7.03 9.10
N PRO A 7 17.75 -5.94 9.74
CA PRO A 7 17.21 -4.61 9.53
C PRO A 7 17.66 -4.11 8.16
N GLY A 8 17.07 -4.67 7.11
CA GLY A 8 17.35 -4.29 5.74
C GLY A 8 16.11 -4.43 4.87
N LEU A 9 16.04 -3.64 3.81
CA LEU A 9 15.01 -3.81 2.79
C LEU A 9 15.28 -5.12 2.06
N LYS A 10 14.26 -5.98 1.97
CA LYS A 10 14.40 -7.26 1.28
C LYS A 10 14.45 -7.03 -0.24
N VAL A 11 15.50 -7.54 -0.87
CA VAL A 11 15.66 -7.62 -2.33
C VAL A 11 16.03 -9.06 -2.66
N SER A 12 15.06 -9.81 -3.19
CA SER A 12 15.21 -11.23 -3.47
C SER A 12 14.71 -11.57 -4.86
N GLU A 13 15.49 -12.31 -5.63
CA GLU A 13 15.12 -12.71 -7.00
C GLU A 13 14.02 -13.76 -7.01
N ASN A 14 13.98 -14.61 -5.98
CA ASN A 14 13.02 -15.68 -5.86
C ASN A 14 12.70 -15.96 -4.39
N THR A 15 11.49 -15.61 -3.97
CA THR A 15 11.02 -15.86 -2.61
C THR A 15 9.53 -16.18 -2.60
N ILE A 16 9.05 -16.87 -1.56
CA ILE A 16 7.60 -16.98 -1.35
C ILE A 16 7.06 -15.63 -0.91
N ILE A 17 6.01 -15.21 -1.59
CA ILE A 17 5.31 -13.95 -1.38
C ILE A 17 3.92 -14.30 -0.89
N THR A 18 3.57 -13.82 0.30
CA THR A 18 2.27 -14.06 0.93
C THR A 18 1.52 -12.73 1.02
N LYS A 19 0.30 -12.70 0.49
CA LYS A 19 -0.59 -11.54 0.53
C LYS A 19 -1.90 -11.90 1.18
N GLU A 20 -2.15 -11.31 2.33
CA GLU A 20 -3.43 -11.37 2.97
C GLU A 20 -4.38 -10.36 2.33
N ARG A 21 -5.56 -10.83 1.92
CA ARG A 21 -6.59 -10.07 1.21
C ARG A 21 -7.86 -10.10 2.05
N ARG A 22 -8.01 -9.14 2.98
CA ARG A 22 -9.16 -9.05 3.90
C ARG A 22 -10.10 -7.90 3.58
N LEU A 23 -11.38 -8.16 3.81
CA LEU A 23 -12.45 -7.20 3.82
C LEU A 23 -12.42 -6.38 5.12
N PRO A 24 -12.89 -5.12 5.08
CA PRO A 24 -13.02 -4.29 6.27
C PRO A 24 -14.18 -4.71 7.18
N LEU A 25 -15.13 -5.49 6.66
CA LEU A 25 -16.28 -6.05 7.37
C LEU A 25 -16.53 -7.48 6.90
N MET A 26 -17.29 -8.25 7.67
CA MET A 26 -17.75 -9.56 7.23
C MET A 26 -18.48 -9.47 5.88
N GLY A 27 -18.24 -10.45 5.01
CA GLY A 27 -18.81 -10.54 3.69
C GLY A 27 -18.61 -11.92 3.08
N ASP A 28 -18.50 -11.96 1.76
CA ASP A 28 -18.41 -13.20 0.98
C ASP A 28 -17.01 -13.42 0.43
N VAL A 29 -16.48 -14.62 0.62
CA VAL A 29 -15.26 -15.09 -0.04
C VAL A 29 -15.66 -15.83 -1.31
N LEU A 30 -15.11 -15.41 -2.45
CA LEU A 30 -15.57 -15.84 -3.79
C LEU A 30 -14.74 -16.97 -4.39
N VAL A 31 -13.62 -17.31 -3.76
CA VAL A 31 -12.67 -18.33 -4.22
C VAL A 31 -12.49 -19.43 -3.17
N LYS A 32 -11.88 -20.55 -3.56
CA LYS A 32 -11.62 -21.69 -2.68
C LYS A 32 -10.12 -21.88 -2.47
N LYS A 33 -9.73 -22.53 -1.38
CA LYS A 33 -8.35 -22.98 -1.18
C LYS A 33 -7.87 -23.81 -2.38
N GLY A 34 -6.64 -23.58 -2.82
CA GLY A 34 -6.04 -24.17 -4.02
C GLY A 34 -6.41 -23.48 -5.34
N SER A 35 -7.32 -22.51 -5.33
CA SER A 35 -7.68 -21.79 -6.57
C SER A 35 -6.52 -20.96 -7.07
N ARG A 36 -6.29 -21.00 -8.39
CA ARG A 36 -5.40 -20.08 -9.08
C ARG A 36 -6.13 -18.78 -9.34
N VAL A 37 -5.51 -17.66 -8.99
CA VAL A 37 -6.08 -16.32 -9.11
C VAL A 37 -5.12 -15.40 -9.85
N LYS A 38 -5.69 -14.53 -10.68
CA LYS A 38 -5.00 -13.39 -11.28
C LYS A 38 -5.10 -12.19 -10.35
N HIS A 39 -4.17 -11.25 -10.49
CA HIS A 39 -4.13 -10.01 -9.74
C HIS A 39 -5.43 -9.21 -9.79
N SER A 40 -6.19 -9.33 -10.88
CA SER A 40 -7.46 -8.65 -11.13
C SER A 40 -8.70 -9.40 -10.63
N ASP A 41 -8.55 -10.64 -10.15
CA ASP A 41 -9.69 -11.42 -9.69
C ASP A 41 -10.16 -10.88 -8.34
N ILE A 42 -11.48 -10.72 -8.20
CA ILE A 42 -12.12 -10.35 -6.94
C ILE A 42 -12.17 -11.60 -6.07
N VAL A 43 -11.43 -11.59 -4.97
CA VAL A 43 -11.32 -12.75 -4.07
C VAL A 43 -12.32 -12.71 -2.93
N ALA A 44 -12.75 -11.52 -2.53
CA ALA A 44 -13.76 -11.30 -1.50
C ALA A 44 -14.52 -10.00 -1.75
N LYS A 45 -15.77 -9.93 -1.28
CA LYS A 45 -16.59 -8.70 -1.36
C LYS A 45 -17.48 -8.51 -0.14
N THR A 46 -17.83 -7.26 0.15
CA THR A 46 -18.82 -6.87 1.17
C THR A 46 -19.50 -5.57 0.75
N GLU A 47 -20.50 -5.13 1.50
CA GLU A 47 -21.12 -3.81 1.34
C GLU A 47 -20.93 -3.00 2.62
N LEU A 48 -20.26 -1.85 2.51
CA LEU A 48 -20.17 -0.90 3.61
C LEU A 48 -21.53 -0.24 3.80
N PRO A 49 -22.06 -0.19 5.04
CA PRO A 49 -23.28 0.56 5.32
C PRO A 49 -23.14 2.01 4.86
N GLY A 50 -24.17 2.54 4.19
CA GLY A 50 -24.15 3.94 3.78
C GLY A 50 -24.15 4.88 4.98
N ASN A 51 -23.65 6.11 4.77
CA ASN A 51 -23.57 7.12 5.83
C ASN A 51 -24.95 7.47 6.40
N VAL A 52 -24.97 7.90 7.67
CA VAL A 52 -26.16 8.42 8.33
C VAL A 52 -26.30 9.89 7.98
N GLU A 53 -27.50 10.33 7.59
CA GLU A 53 -27.87 11.74 7.51
C GLU A 53 -29.06 12.01 8.44
N LEU A 54 -28.95 13.04 9.26
CA LEU A 54 -30.00 13.43 10.20
C LEU A 54 -30.73 14.66 9.67
N VAL A 55 -32.03 14.55 9.46
CA VAL A 55 -32.88 15.67 9.04
C VAL A 55 -33.78 16.08 10.20
N ASN A 56 -33.55 17.30 10.70
CA ASN A 56 -34.43 17.90 11.70
C ASN A 56 -35.69 18.46 11.03
N VAL A 57 -36.70 17.59 10.87
CA VAL A 57 -37.96 17.92 10.19
C VAL A 57 -38.78 18.91 11.01
N VAL A 58 -38.82 18.75 12.33
CA VAL A 58 -39.61 19.63 13.20
C VAL A 58 -39.16 21.08 13.14
N ASN A 59 -37.85 21.34 13.11
CA ASN A 59 -37.34 22.70 12.97
C ASN A 59 -37.55 23.25 11.55
N LYS A 60 -37.42 22.39 10.54
CA LYS A 60 -37.62 22.81 9.13
C LYS A 60 -39.08 23.14 8.83
N LEU A 61 -40.02 22.44 9.45
CA LEU A 61 -41.46 22.60 9.21
C LEU A 61 -42.18 23.40 10.31
N SER A 62 -41.50 23.73 11.41
CA SER A 62 -42.04 24.41 12.59
C SER A 62 -43.25 23.68 13.22
N ILE A 63 -43.10 22.38 13.49
CA ILE A 63 -44.15 21.48 14.03
C ILE A 63 -43.72 20.83 15.36
N ASP A 64 -44.66 20.29 16.13
CA ASP A 64 -44.34 19.53 17.36
C ASP A 64 -43.75 18.14 17.00
N PRO A 65 -42.70 17.66 17.70
CA PRO A 65 -42.16 16.31 17.51
C PRO A 65 -43.19 15.18 17.56
N LYS A 66 -44.24 15.32 18.37
CA LYS A 66 -45.31 14.31 18.47
C LYS A 66 -46.14 14.20 17.19
N GLU A 67 -46.21 15.27 16.42
CA GLU A 67 -47.01 15.38 15.20
C GLU A 67 -46.20 15.02 13.95
N ILE A 68 -44.88 14.79 14.05
CA ILE A 68 -43.99 14.60 12.89
C ILE A 68 -44.54 13.59 11.88
N LYS A 69 -45.12 12.48 12.35
CA LYS A 69 -45.65 11.40 11.49
C LYS A 69 -46.80 11.86 10.60
N ASP A 70 -47.57 12.86 11.01
CA ASP A 70 -48.70 13.40 10.24
C ASP A 70 -48.22 14.28 9.07
N PHE A 71 -46.98 14.77 9.15
CA PHE A 71 -46.36 15.61 8.13
C PHE A 71 -45.39 14.84 7.22
N MET A 72 -45.12 13.56 7.51
CA MET A 72 -44.26 12.72 6.68
C MET A 72 -44.97 12.32 5.39
N LEU A 73 -44.27 12.46 4.26
CA LEU A 73 -44.72 11.99 2.95
C LEU A 73 -44.26 10.55 2.67
N LEU A 74 -43.16 10.14 3.31
CA LEU A 74 -42.53 8.83 3.18
C LEU A 74 -42.44 8.17 4.57
N LYS A 75 -42.49 6.84 4.62
CA LYS A 75 -42.38 6.05 5.86
C LYS A 75 -41.02 5.37 5.99
N GLU A 76 -40.75 4.84 7.18
CA GLU A 76 -39.58 3.98 7.41
C GLU A 76 -39.55 2.82 6.40
N GLY A 77 -38.37 2.58 5.81
CA GLY A 77 -38.14 1.63 4.74
C GLY A 77 -38.33 2.18 3.32
N ASP A 78 -38.93 3.38 3.15
CA ASP A 78 -39.09 3.97 1.82
C ASP A 78 -37.76 4.54 1.29
N ARG A 79 -37.54 4.37 -0.01
CA ARG A 79 -36.41 4.98 -0.72
C ARG A 79 -36.71 6.42 -1.08
N VAL A 80 -35.67 7.25 -1.09
CA VAL A 80 -35.76 8.67 -1.43
C VAL A 80 -34.56 9.11 -2.26
N LYS A 81 -34.78 10.07 -3.16
CA LYS A 81 -33.70 10.77 -3.87
C LYS A 81 -33.38 12.12 -3.23
N LYS A 82 -32.15 12.59 -3.39
CA LYS A 82 -31.74 13.93 -3.00
C LYS A 82 -32.65 14.97 -3.64
N GLY A 83 -33.20 15.87 -2.83
CA GLY A 83 -34.14 16.91 -3.25
C GLY A 83 -35.61 16.49 -3.24
N GLU A 84 -35.91 15.19 -3.16
CA GLU A 84 -37.28 14.70 -3.01
C GLU A 84 -37.83 15.03 -1.62
N SER A 85 -39.09 15.46 -1.53
CA SER A 85 -39.70 15.86 -0.26
C SER A 85 -40.01 14.63 0.60
N ILE A 86 -39.38 14.55 1.77
CA ILE A 86 -39.62 13.48 2.76
C ILE A 86 -40.77 13.80 3.70
N ALA A 87 -41.03 15.10 3.91
CA ALA A 87 -42.08 15.63 4.75
C ALA A 87 -42.54 16.97 4.20
N GLN A 88 -43.74 17.39 4.56
CA GLN A 88 -44.30 18.65 4.09
C GLN A 88 -45.34 19.16 5.08
N SER A 89 -45.31 20.46 5.38
CA SER A 89 -46.39 21.14 6.11
C SER A 89 -47.24 21.99 5.17
N SER A 90 -48.52 22.12 5.52
CA SER A 90 -49.50 22.91 4.77
C SER A 90 -50.08 24.00 5.66
N SER A 91 -50.10 25.23 5.17
CA SER A 91 -50.60 26.42 5.87
C SER A 91 -51.72 27.08 5.07
N PHE A 92 -52.53 27.93 5.73
CA PHE A 92 -53.65 28.66 5.13
C PHE A 92 -54.62 27.76 4.33
N PHE A 93 -55.25 26.79 5.00
CA PHE A 93 -56.19 25.84 4.37
C PHE A 93 -55.62 25.10 3.14
N GLY A 94 -54.31 24.82 3.12
CA GLY A 94 -53.66 24.05 2.05
C GLY A 94 -53.15 24.88 0.87
N ILE A 95 -53.26 26.22 0.93
CA ILE A 95 -52.82 27.11 -0.15
C ILE A 95 -51.29 27.20 -0.24
N PHE A 96 -50.60 27.10 0.90
CA PHE A 96 -49.14 27.15 0.95
C PHE A 96 -48.57 25.85 1.51
N THR A 97 -47.55 25.33 0.84
CA THR A 97 -46.87 24.11 1.26
C THR A 97 -45.38 24.38 1.45
N THR A 98 -44.83 23.87 2.55
CA THR A 98 -43.40 23.96 2.86
C THR A 98 -42.81 22.57 2.77
N PRO A 99 -42.00 22.26 1.74
CA PRO A 99 -41.36 20.96 1.62
C PRO A 99 -40.14 20.85 2.53
N CYS A 100 -39.91 19.65 3.05
CA CYS A 100 -38.66 19.24 3.66
C CYS A 100 -37.99 18.22 2.72
N PRO A 101 -37.04 18.66 1.86
CA PRO A 101 -36.37 17.77 0.93
C PRO A 101 -35.28 16.93 1.61
N SER A 102 -35.06 15.72 1.09
CA SER A 102 -33.95 14.86 1.47
C SER A 102 -32.59 15.49 1.06
N PRO A 103 -31.56 15.48 1.94
CA PRO A 103 -30.22 15.91 1.60
C PRO A 103 -29.43 14.90 0.75
N CYS A 104 -29.88 13.65 0.67
CA CYS A 104 -29.16 12.55 0.02
C CYS A 104 -30.09 11.53 -0.64
N ASP A 105 -29.52 10.70 -1.51
CA ASP A 105 -30.17 9.47 -1.97
C ASP A 105 -30.06 8.41 -0.87
N GLY A 106 -31.13 7.68 -0.57
CA GLY A 106 -31.09 6.68 0.49
C GLY A 106 -32.44 6.08 0.85
N THR A 107 -32.55 5.62 2.09
CA THR A 107 -33.75 5.02 2.68
C THR A 107 -34.05 5.70 4.01
N ILE A 108 -35.33 5.91 4.34
CA ILE A 108 -35.74 6.34 5.68
C ILE A 108 -35.52 5.19 6.66
N GLU A 109 -34.54 5.33 7.54
CA GLU A 109 -34.19 4.31 8.53
C GLU A 109 -35.05 4.42 9.78
N SER A 110 -35.31 5.64 10.25
CA SER A 110 -36.24 5.86 11.37
C SER A 110 -36.82 7.27 11.39
N ILE A 111 -38.01 7.39 11.97
CA ILE A 111 -38.73 8.66 12.19
C ILE A 111 -38.99 8.79 13.70
N SER A 112 -38.22 9.65 14.36
CA SER A 112 -38.30 9.82 15.82
C SER A 112 -39.31 10.88 16.22
N SER A 113 -40.42 10.45 16.82
CA SER A 113 -41.40 11.36 17.46
C SER A 113 -40.93 11.93 18.81
N ALA A 114 -39.80 11.45 19.34
CA ALA A 114 -39.20 11.98 20.56
C ALA A 114 -38.27 13.17 20.28
N THR A 115 -37.51 13.10 19.19
CA THR A 115 -36.52 14.13 18.82
C THR A 115 -36.94 14.98 17.63
N GLY A 116 -37.98 14.58 16.90
CA GLY A 116 -38.42 15.27 15.69
C GLY A 116 -37.48 15.12 14.48
N GLN A 117 -36.63 14.09 14.52
CA GLN A 117 -35.62 13.83 13.49
C GLN A 117 -36.01 12.64 12.61
N VAL A 118 -35.68 12.75 11.33
CA VAL A 118 -35.69 11.64 10.39
C VAL A 118 -34.26 11.22 10.13
N VAL A 119 -33.99 9.93 10.33
CA VAL A 119 -32.69 9.31 10.04
C VAL A 119 -32.74 8.72 8.63
N LEU A 120 -31.85 9.19 7.78
CA LEU A 120 -31.67 8.67 6.43
C LEU A 120 -30.39 7.84 6.37
N ARG A 121 -30.48 6.64 5.81
CA ARG A 121 -29.32 5.83 5.46
C ARG A 121 -29.05 5.96 3.96
N GLN A 122 -27.85 6.41 3.60
CA GLN A 122 -27.42 6.35 2.20
C GLN A 122 -27.35 4.90 1.71
N ASN A 123 -27.33 4.71 0.39
CA ASN A 123 -27.16 3.38 -0.19
C ASN A 123 -25.82 2.76 0.24
N PRO A 124 -25.76 1.44 0.50
CA PRO A 124 -24.50 0.75 0.77
C PRO A 124 -23.49 0.93 -0.36
N THR A 125 -22.20 0.97 -0.01
CA THR A 125 -21.10 1.05 -0.98
C THR A 125 -20.43 -0.31 -1.13
N PRO A 126 -20.40 -0.92 -2.32
CA PRO A 126 -19.73 -2.20 -2.50
C PRO A 126 -18.22 -2.04 -2.30
N VAL A 127 -17.63 -3.02 -1.61
CA VAL A 127 -16.19 -3.14 -1.43
C VAL A 127 -15.76 -4.49 -1.96
N GLU A 128 -14.83 -4.46 -2.90
CA GLU A 128 -14.25 -5.64 -3.51
C GLU A 128 -12.76 -5.66 -3.22
N VAL A 129 -12.25 -6.81 -2.81
CA VAL A 129 -10.82 -7.02 -2.59
C VAL A 129 -10.28 -7.85 -3.73
N LEU A 130 -9.35 -7.27 -4.48
CA LEU A 130 -8.64 -7.97 -5.54
C LEU A 130 -7.55 -8.88 -4.97
N SER A 131 -7.17 -9.92 -5.71
CA SER A 131 -6.00 -10.76 -5.38
C SER A 131 -4.70 -9.96 -5.25
N PHE A 132 -4.59 -8.85 -6.00
CA PHE A 132 -3.41 -7.96 -6.12
C PHE A 132 -2.18 -8.60 -6.77
N ILE A 133 -1.99 -9.91 -6.61
CA ILE A 133 -0.92 -10.68 -7.25
C ILE A 133 -1.48 -11.89 -8.00
N ASP A 134 -0.78 -12.34 -9.04
CA ASP A 134 -1.02 -13.64 -9.65
C ASP A 134 -0.48 -14.71 -8.68
N GLY A 135 -1.32 -15.69 -8.31
CA GLY A 135 -0.98 -16.63 -7.25
C GLY A 135 -1.97 -17.78 -7.05
N ILE A 136 -1.81 -18.49 -5.94
CA ILE A 136 -2.67 -19.60 -5.50
C ILE A 136 -3.20 -19.27 -4.10
N VAL A 137 -4.48 -19.53 -3.88
CA VAL A 137 -5.12 -19.35 -2.58
C VAL A 137 -4.65 -20.42 -1.60
N ASP A 138 -3.88 -20.02 -0.60
CA ASP A 138 -3.28 -20.90 0.42
C ASP A 138 -4.23 -21.15 1.60
N GLU A 139 -4.96 -20.11 1.99
CA GLU A 139 -5.88 -20.12 3.14
C GLU A 139 -7.15 -19.32 2.83
N ILE A 140 -8.28 -19.79 3.37
CA ILE A 140 -9.54 -19.05 3.40
C ILE A 140 -9.71 -18.48 4.81
N ILE A 141 -9.97 -17.18 4.90
CA ILE A 141 -10.32 -16.50 6.14
C ILE A 141 -11.84 -16.34 6.14
N PRO A 142 -12.58 -17.16 6.91
CA PRO A 142 -14.04 -17.24 6.77
C PRO A 142 -14.72 -15.89 6.90
N LYS A 143 -15.56 -15.54 5.90
CA LYS A 143 -16.30 -14.27 5.79
C LYS A 143 -15.45 -13.01 5.72
N GLU A 144 -14.13 -13.10 5.69
CA GLU A 144 -13.26 -11.92 5.68
C GLU A 144 -12.38 -11.86 4.45
N GLY A 145 -11.90 -12.99 3.94
CA GLY A 145 -10.92 -12.92 2.85
C GLY A 145 -10.15 -14.19 2.60
N VAL A 146 -8.95 -14.02 2.03
CA VAL A 146 -8.04 -15.10 1.67
C VAL A 146 -6.58 -14.74 1.90
N VAL A 147 -5.73 -15.75 1.99
CA VAL A 147 -4.29 -15.61 1.86
C VAL A 147 -3.88 -16.13 0.49
N VAL A 148 -3.28 -15.26 -0.33
CA VAL A 148 -2.74 -15.62 -1.65
C VAL A 148 -1.23 -15.80 -1.52
N LYS A 149 -0.73 -16.95 -1.95
CA LYS A 149 0.71 -17.20 -2.10
C LYS A 149 1.13 -17.14 -3.55
N SER A 150 2.31 -16.60 -3.76
CA SER A 150 3.02 -16.64 -5.03
C SER A 150 4.51 -16.83 -4.76
N THR A 151 5.27 -17.00 -5.82
CA THR A 151 6.73 -17.09 -5.76
C THR A 151 7.30 -16.24 -6.88
N GLY A 152 8.37 -15.51 -6.63
CA GLY A 152 8.99 -14.65 -7.63
C GLY A 152 9.90 -13.58 -7.02
N ALA A 153 10.18 -12.54 -7.80
CA ALA A 153 11.03 -11.44 -7.35
C ALA A 153 10.25 -10.53 -6.40
N TYR A 154 10.92 -10.11 -5.33
CA TYR A 154 10.36 -9.26 -4.29
C TYR A 154 11.38 -8.20 -3.87
N ILE A 155 10.99 -6.94 -3.97
CA ILE A 155 11.81 -5.78 -3.61
C ILE A 155 11.00 -4.89 -2.68
N GLN A 156 11.57 -4.52 -1.54
CA GLN A 156 11.02 -3.47 -0.67
C GLN A 156 11.67 -2.14 -1.01
N GLY A 157 10.86 -1.09 -1.14
CA GLY A 157 11.35 0.29 -1.22
C GLY A 157 11.50 0.93 0.16
N ILE A 158 12.21 2.05 0.21
CA ILE A 158 12.31 2.87 1.43
C ILE A 158 11.02 3.64 1.65
N PHE A 159 10.48 4.21 0.57
CA PHE A 159 9.36 5.14 0.60
C PHE A 159 8.55 5.05 -0.70
N GLY A 160 7.27 5.39 -0.62
CA GLY A 160 6.34 5.33 -1.74
C GLY A 160 5.10 6.16 -1.48
N VAL A 161 4.31 6.35 -2.53
CA VAL A 161 3.04 7.09 -2.50
C VAL A 161 2.03 6.39 -3.41
N GLY A 162 0.76 6.40 -3.01
CA GLY A 162 -0.31 5.75 -3.76
C GLY A 162 -0.42 4.26 -3.44
N GLY A 163 -1.59 3.72 -3.72
CA GLY A 163 -1.94 2.36 -3.33
C GLY A 163 -1.42 1.29 -4.29
N GLU A 164 -2.08 0.14 -4.21
CA GLU A 164 -1.83 -1.03 -5.04
C GLU A 164 -2.12 -0.74 -6.53
N THR A 165 -1.19 -1.12 -7.40
CA THR A 165 -1.41 -1.12 -8.85
C THR A 165 -0.64 -2.23 -9.53
N VAL A 166 -1.10 -2.63 -10.71
CA VAL A 166 -0.50 -3.71 -11.50
C VAL A 166 -0.39 -3.29 -12.96
N GLY A 167 0.78 -3.53 -13.54
CA GLY A 167 1.08 -3.22 -14.93
C GLY A 167 2.26 -4.04 -15.45
N GLU A 168 2.49 -3.97 -16.76
CA GLU A 168 3.72 -4.49 -17.35
C GLU A 168 4.91 -3.60 -16.95
N LEU A 169 6.00 -4.22 -16.50
CA LEU A 169 7.22 -3.52 -16.13
C LEU A 169 7.99 -3.08 -17.37
N GLN A 170 8.41 -1.82 -17.42
CA GLN A 170 9.25 -1.32 -18.50
C GLN A 170 10.42 -0.50 -17.97
N ILE A 171 11.63 -0.92 -18.31
CA ILE A 171 12.84 -0.15 -18.04
C ILE A 171 12.94 0.99 -19.05
N VAL A 172 12.97 2.23 -18.55
CA VAL A 172 13.19 3.43 -19.38
C VAL A 172 14.58 4.01 -19.17
N ALA A 173 15.20 3.76 -18.02
CA ALA A 173 16.56 4.17 -17.71
C ALA A 173 17.63 3.29 -18.36
N THR A 174 18.74 3.91 -18.76
CA THR A 174 19.91 3.21 -19.32
C THR A 174 20.85 2.65 -18.25
N SER A 175 20.84 3.23 -17.04
CA SER A 175 21.72 2.85 -15.93
C SER A 175 21.06 3.17 -14.57
N PRO A 176 21.60 2.63 -13.46
CA PRO A 176 21.13 2.96 -12.10
C PRO A 176 21.36 4.42 -11.69
N SER A 177 22.17 5.17 -12.43
CA SER A 177 22.43 6.60 -12.21
C SER A 177 21.60 7.52 -13.09
N THR A 178 20.77 6.97 -13.99
CA THR A 178 19.96 7.76 -14.93
C THR A 178 18.83 8.47 -14.19
N VAL A 179 18.85 9.80 -14.21
CA VAL A 179 17.74 10.64 -13.72
C VAL A 179 16.53 10.43 -14.63
N LEU A 180 15.36 10.20 -14.04
CA LEU A 180 14.12 10.04 -14.78
C LEU A 180 13.47 11.40 -15.07
N ASP A 181 13.47 11.79 -16.34
CA ASP A 181 12.82 13.01 -16.84
C ASP A 181 11.67 12.73 -17.82
N GLU A 182 10.99 13.79 -18.25
CA GLU A 182 9.83 13.71 -19.14
C GLU A 182 10.14 13.19 -20.55
N ASN A 183 11.37 13.34 -21.05
CA ASN A 183 11.75 12.91 -22.40
C ASN A 183 11.82 11.39 -22.51
N MET A 184 11.98 10.72 -21.38
CA MET A 184 11.99 9.27 -21.28
C MET A 184 10.57 8.68 -21.28
N ILE A 185 9.53 9.49 -21.32
CA ILE A 185 8.14 9.07 -21.14
C ILE A 185 7.27 9.48 -22.33
N ASN A 186 6.58 8.51 -22.92
CA ASN A 186 5.68 8.70 -24.05
C ASN A 186 4.44 7.80 -23.95
N ASP A 187 3.52 7.91 -24.91
CA ASP A 187 2.22 7.25 -24.88
C ASP A 187 2.29 5.71 -24.92
N SER A 188 3.42 5.12 -25.35
CA SER A 188 3.62 3.66 -25.30
C SER A 188 3.78 3.11 -23.87
N HIS A 189 3.92 3.99 -22.87
CA HIS A 189 3.99 3.65 -21.45
C HIS A 189 2.63 3.65 -20.75
N ALA A 190 1.55 3.96 -21.47
CA ALA A 190 0.20 3.92 -20.92
C ALA A 190 -0.12 2.53 -20.33
N GLY A 191 -0.63 2.50 -19.09
CA GLY A 191 -0.97 1.26 -18.39
C GLY A 191 0.22 0.48 -17.82
N LYS A 192 1.46 0.96 -18.00
CA LYS A 192 2.69 0.27 -17.56
C LYS A 192 3.22 0.82 -16.24
N ILE A 193 4.16 0.09 -15.65
CA ILE A 193 4.99 0.52 -14.53
C ILE A 193 6.39 0.76 -15.09
N ILE A 194 6.87 2.01 -15.03
CA ILE A 194 8.18 2.36 -15.59
C ILE A 194 9.27 2.40 -14.52
N VAL A 195 10.49 2.04 -14.91
CA VAL A 195 11.66 2.02 -14.02
C VAL A 195 12.69 3.05 -14.48
N GLY A 196 12.94 4.04 -13.62
CA GLY A 196 14.05 4.98 -13.68
C GLY A 196 15.31 4.45 -12.99
N GLY A 197 16.40 5.21 -13.06
CA GLY A 197 17.67 4.85 -12.43
C GLY A 197 17.81 5.46 -11.04
N SER A 198 17.89 6.79 -10.98
CA SER A 198 18.17 7.54 -9.75
C SER A 198 16.98 8.41 -9.34
N LEU A 199 17.01 9.71 -9.63
CA LEU A 199 16.02 10.69 -9.21
C LEU A 199 14.76 10.68 -10.09
N ILE A 200 13.57 10.71 -9.48
CA ILE A 200 12.31 11.06 -10.14
C ILE A 200 12.15 12.58 -10.14
N THR A 201 12.06 13.19 -11.32
CA THR A 201 11.80 14.63 -11.44
C THR A 201 10.30 14.95 -11.43
N ALA A 202 9.93 16.18 -11.04
CA ALA A 202 8.55 16.65 -11.09
C ALA A 202 7.95 16.64 -12.51
N SER A 203 8.76 16.92 -13.54
CA SER A 203 8.32 16.84 -14.94
C SER A 203 8.03 15.41 -15.36
N ALA A 204 8.85 14.44 -14.96
CA ALA A 204 8.59 13.02 -15.21
C ALA A 204 7.25 12.56 -14.62
N ILE A 205 6.94 12.93 -13.38
CA ILE A 205 5.66 12.57 -12.74
C ILE A 205 4.47 13.15 -13.54
N LYS A 206 4.52 14.44 -13.87
CA LYS A 206 3.46 15.09 -14.66
C LYS A 206 3.28 14.43 -16.02
N LYS A 207 4.39 14.12 -16.69
CA LYS A 207 4.37 13.46 -18.00
C LYS A 207 3.78 12.04 -17.88
N ALA A 208 4.19 11.28 -16.87
CA ALA A 208 3.68 9.94 -16.58
C ALA A 208 2.17 9.94 -16.35
N GLN A 209 1.66 10.89 -15.56
CA GLN A 209 0.21 11.07 -15.37
C GLN A 209 -0.50 11.38 -16.70
N SER A 210 0.07 12.26 -17.53
CA SER A 210 -0.53 12.62 -18.83
C SER A 210 -0.60 11.44 -19.81
N CYS A 211 0.42 10.59 -19.79
CA CYS A 211 0.51 9.37 -20.60
C CYS A 211 -0.19 8.17 -19.95
N LYS A 212 -0.89 8.33 -18.82
CA LYS A 212 -1.61 7.26 -18.10
C LYS A 212 -0.71 6.09 -17.68
N VAL A 213 0.53 6.39 -17.30
CA VAL A 213 1.44 5.43 -16.65
C VAL A 213 0.87 5.08 -15.28
N LYS A 214 0.86 3.79 -14.93
CA LYS A 214 0.29 3.32 -13.65
C LYS A 214 1.23 3.47 -12.46
N GLY A 215 2.54 3.36 -12.70
CA GLY A 215 3.52 3.50 -11.62
C GLY A 215 4.93 3.85 -12.06
N ILE A 216 5.72 4.36 -11.13
CA ILE A 216 7.15 4.68 -11.30
C ILE A 216 7.95 4.02 -10.18
N ILE A 217 9.04 3.37 -10.56
CA ILE A 217 10.07 2.87 -9.65
C ILE A 217 11.38 3.60 -9.92
N ALA A 218 12.07 4.12 -8.90
CA ALA A 218 13.40 4.73 -9.06
C ALA A 218 14.21 4.70 -7.77
N GLY A 219 15.47 5.16 -7.81
CA GLY A 219 16.35 5.22 -6.64
C GLY A 219 15.90 6.25 -5.60
N GLY A 220 15.49 7.46 -6.01
CA GLY A 220 15.07 8.49 -5.08
C GLY A 220 14.15 9.56 -5.65
N ILE A 221 13.63 10.40 -4.75
CA ILE A 221 12.77 11.55 -5.04
C ILE A 221 13.14 12.71 -4.11
N ASP A 222 13.13 13.95 -4.58
CA ASP A 222 13.36 15.10 -3.71
C ASP A 222 12.07 15.55 -2.99
N ASP A 223 12.24 16.22 -1.85
CA ASP A 223 11.13 16.65 -1.00
C ASP A 223 10.21 17.66 -1.71
N GLU A 224 10.78 18.55 -2.53
CA GLU A 224 10.03 19.56 -3.29
C GLU A 224 9.15 18.91 -4.38
N THR A 225 9.66 17.93 -5.11
CA THR A 225 8.93 17.13 -6.10
C THR A 225 7.81 16.36 -5.42
N LEU A 226 8.09 15.73 -4.27
CA LEU A 226 7.07 15.03 -3.50
C LEU A 226 5.96 15.98 -3.04
N LYS A 227 6.32 17.13 -2.46
CA LYS A 227 5.38 18.17 -2.04
C LYS A 227 4.53 18.67 -3.21
N ASN A 228 5.14 18.93 -4.36
CA ASN A 228 4.44 19.38 -5.56
C ASN A 228 3.48 18.31 -6.11
N PHE A 229 3.86 17.04 -6.01
CA PHE A 229 3.01 15.91 -6.39
C PHE A 229 1.83 15.72 -5.44
N LEU A 230 2.08 15.78 -4.13
CA LEU A 230 1.07 15.62 -3.08
C LEU A 230 0.15 16.84 -2.95
N GLY A 231 0.66 18.05 -3.19
CA GLY A 231 -0.03 19.31 -2.94
C GLY A 231 -0.06 19.72 -1.46
N TYR A 232 0.68 19.02 -0.59
CA TYR A 232 0.80 19.30 0.84
C TYR A 232 2.12 18.74 1.38
N ASP A 233 2.54 19.21 2.56
CA ASP A 233 3.69 18.67 3.27
C ASP A 233 3.31 17.36 3.98
N LEU A 234 3.97 16.26 3.61
CA LEU A 234 3.60 14.92 4.09
C LEU A 234 3.72 14.76 5.61
N GLY A 235 4.61 15.52 6.26
CA GLY A 235 4.79 15.58 7.71
C GLY A 235 5.16 14.22 8.32
N VAL A 236 4.16 13.38 8.58
CA VAL A 236 4.32 12.00 9.01
C VAL A 236 4.19 11.11 7.79
N ALA A 237 5.23 10.36 7.43
CA ALA A 237 5.23 9.45 6.28
C ALA A 237 4.26 8.25 6.46
N ILE A 238 2.97 8.52 6.29
CA ILE A 238 1.85 7.59 6.17
C ILE A 238 1.22 7.85 4.81
N THR A 239 1.40 6.92 3.88
CA THR A 239 0.94 7.02 2.50
C THR A 239 0.24 5.74 2.05
N GLY A 240 -0.33 5.74 0.84
CA GLY A 240 -0.98 4.59 0.22
C GLY A 240 -2.45 4.83 -0.15
N ASN A 241 -3.05 5.89 0.40
CA ASN A 241 -4.44 6.26 0.15
C ASN A 241 -4.59 7.46 -0.79
N GLU A 242 -3.47 8.04 -1.24
CA GLU A 242 -3.48 9.19 -2.14
C GLU A 242 -3.96 8.78 -3.53
N ASN A 243 -5.06 9.38 -3.98
CA ASN A 243 -5.56 9.19 -5.34
C ASN A 243 -4.91 10.22 -6.28
N LYS A 244 -3.68 9.94 -6.70
CA LYS A 244 -2.87 10.80 -7.59
C LYS A 244 -2.74 10.28 -9.02
N GLY A 245 -3.47 9.22 -9.36
CA GLY A 245 -3.45 8.61 -10.70
C GLY A 245 -2.17 7.83 -11.05
N ILE A 246 -1.20 7.75 -10.13
CA ILE A 246 0.05 7.01 -10.30
C ILE A 246 0.58 6.57 -8.94
N THR A 247 1.17 5.36 -8.87
CA THR A 247 1.86 4.85 -7.68
C THR A 247 3.38 5.05 -7.82
N LEU A 248 4.03 5.58 -6.78
CA LEU A 248 5.48 5.79 -6.74
C LEU A 248 6.11 4.84 -5.73
N VAL A 249 7.24 4.23 -6.09
CA VAL A 249 8.10 3.46 -5.19
C VAL A 249 9.54 3.92 -5.37
N VAL A 250 10.18 4.38 -4.29
CA VAL A 250 11.61 4.71 -4.27
C VAL A 250 12.40 3.69 -3.45
N THR A 251 13.51 3.20 -4.02
CA THR A 251 14.27 2.10 -3.42
C THR A 251 15.34 2.57 -2.44
N GLU A 252 15.88 3.77 -2.60
CA GLU A 252 17.01 4.27 -1.80
C GLU A 252 16.70 5.57 -1.01
N GLY A 253 15.54 6.19 -1.23
CA GLY A 253 15.00 7.24 -0.36
C GLY A 253 14.93 8.63 -0.99
N PHE A 254 15.36 9.65 -0.24
CA PHE A 254 15.17 11.05 -0.61
C PHE A 254 16.42 11.70 -1.20
N GLY A 255 16.25 12.45 -2.29
CA GLY A 255 17.31 13.09 -3.04
C GLY A 255 17.76 12.31 -4.28
N ASN A 256 18.81 12.79 -4.93
CA ASN A 256 19.38 12.14 -6.11
C ASN A 256 20.27 10.98 -5.70
N ILE A 257 19.65 9.82 -5.47
CA ILE A 257 20.32 8.59 -5.06
C ILE A 257 20.19 7.57 -6.18
N ASN A 258 21.32 7.00 -6.60
CA ASN A 258 21.34 5.93 -7.59
C ASN A 258 20.70 4.68 -7.00
N MET A 259 19.78 4.05 -7.74
CA MET A 259 19.28 2.73 -7.37
C MET A 259 20.44 1.75 -7.21
N ALA A 260 20.37 0.87 -6.20
CA ALA A 260 21.37 -0.16 -6.05
C ALA A 260 21.45 -1.04 -7.31
N GLY A 261 22.67 -1.31 -7.78
CA GLY A 261 22.89 -2.06 -9.03
C GLY A 261 22.18 -3.42 -9.06
N LYS A 262 22.17 -4.14 -7.93
CA LYS A 262 21.44 -5.41 -7.79
C LYS A 262 19.94 -5.24 -8.04
N THR A 263 19.33 -4.20 -7.45
CA THR A 263 17.91 -3.90 -7.63
C THR A 263 17.60 -3.53 -9.08
N PHE A 264 18.42 -2.69 -9.70
CA PHE A 264 18.24 -2.28 -11.09
C PHE A 264 18.37 -3.46 -12.05
N GLU A 265 19.38 -4.32 -11.89
CA GLU A 265 19.56 -5.52 -12.72
C GLU A 265 18.42 -6.52 -12.52
N LEU A 266 17.94 -6.72 -11.29
CA LEU A 266 16.78 -7.58 -11.03
C LEU A 266 15.51 -7.07 -11.74
N LEU A 267 15.24 -5.76 -11.67
CA LEU A 267 14.11 -5.16 -12.40
C LEU A 267 14.30 -5.33 -13.91
N LYS A 268 15.52 -5.12 -14.42
CA LYS A 268 15.85 -5.23 -15.83
C LYS A 268 15.70 -6.64 -16.38
N GLN A 269 16.09 -7.67 -15.62
CA GLN A 269 15.86 -9.08 -15.98
C GLN A 269 14.37 -9.44 -16.07
N ASN A 270 13.51 -8.66 -15.42
CA ASN A 270 12.06 -8.84 -15.42
C ASN A 270 11.31 -7.83 -16.31
N ASN A 271 12.02 -7.12 -17.20
CA ASN A 271 11.41 -6.22 -18.17
C ASN A 271 10.36 -6.96 -19.02
N GLY A 272 9.20 -6.33 -19.22
CA GLY A 272 8.06 -6.91 -19.95
C GLY A 272 7.21 -7.87 -19.14
N LYS A 273 7.56 -8.18 -17.89
CA LYS A 273 6.74 -9.02 -17.02
C LYS A 273 5.68 -8.21 -16.29
N ARG A 274 4.62 -8.91 -15.88
CA ARG A 274 3.59 -8.33 -15.02
C ARG A 274 4.14 -8.10 -13.61
N THR A 275 3.96 -6.89 -13.12
CA THR A 275 4.48 -6.45 -11.83
C THR A 275 3.37 -5.79 -11.03
N SER A 276 3.25 -6.17 -9.77
CA SER A 276 2.40 -5.53 -8.78
C SER A 276 3.26 -4.62 -7.91
N ILE A 277 2.85 -3.37 -7.71
CA ILE A 277 3.50 -2.46 -6.77
C ILE A 277 2.49 -1.90 -5.77
N ASN A 278 2.96 -1.60 -4.58
CA ASN A 278 2.20 -0.85 -3.58
C ASN A 278 3.12 0.26 -3.04
N GLY A 279 2.67 1.51 -3.13
CA GLY A 279 3.39 2.67 -2.62
C GLY A 279 3.13 2.95 -1.14
N ALA A 280 2.21 2.22 -0.50
CA ALA A 280 1.87 2.44 0.90
C ALA A 280 3.11 2.37 1.80
N THR A 281 3.35 3.45 2.55
CA THR A 281 4.48 3.58 3.46
C THR A 281 3.96 3.99 4.83
N GLN A 282 4.42 3.32 5.88
CA GLN A 282 4.15 3.69 7.27
C GLN A 282 5.41 3.45 8.09
N ILE A 283 6.01 4.53 8.59
CA ILE A 283 7.31 4.46 9.28
C ILE A 283 7.21 4.17 10.79
N ARG A 284 6.04 4.36 11.40
CA ARG A 284 5.82 4.25 12.86
C ARG A 284 4.57 3.41 13.17
N ALA A 285 4.62 2.63 14.25
CA ALA A 285 3.56 1.74 14.74
C ALA A 285 2.97 0.83 13.64
N GLY A 286 3.49 -0.40 13.48
CA GLY A 286 3.09 -1.29 12.38
C GLY A 286 3.73 -0.82 11.07
N VAL A 287 5.04 -1.03 10.94
CA VAL A 287 5.82 -0.55 9.79
C VAL A 287 5.32 -1.20 8.51
N ILE A 288 4.93 -0.38 7.53
CA ILE A 288 4.57 -0.81 6.18
C ILE A 288 5.61 -0.22 5.24
N ARG A 289 6.19 -1.07 4.39
CA ARG A 289 7.12 -0.66 3.35
C ARG A 289 6.42 -0.79 2.00
N PRO A 290 6.70 0.13 1.08
CA PRO A 290 6.29 -0.05 -0.30
C PRO A 290 7.02 -1.26 -0.87
N GLU A 291 6.41 -1.88 -1.87
CA GLU A 291 6.86 -3.16 -2.39
C GLU A 291 6.67 -3.26 -3.89
N ILE A 292 7.52 -4.07 -4.50
CA ILE A 292 7.50 -4.44 -5.91
C ILE A 292 7.54 -5.97 -5.95
N ILE A 293 6.54 -6.54 -6.60
CA ILE A 293 6.30 -7.97 -6.67
C ILE A 293 6.22 -8.36 -8.13
N ILE A 294 7.08 -9.29 -8.55
CA ILE A 294 7.08 -9.84 -9.91
C ILE A 294 6.85 -11.35 -9.78
N PRO A 295 5.59 -11.80 -9.87
CA PRO A 295 5.27 -13.23 -9.80
C PRO A 295 5.98 -14.03 -10.89
N LYS A 296 6.39 -15.25 -10.55
CA LYS A 296 6.86 -16.24 -11.52
C LYS A 296 5.73 -16.60 -12.47
N ASP A 297 6.02 -16.60 -13.77
CA ASP A 297 5.09 -17.10 -14.78
C ASP A 297 4.81 -18.59 -14.58
N ASN A 298 3.58 -19.02 -14.89
CA ASN A 298 3.17 -20.43 -14.81
C ASN A 298 3.43 -21.07 -13.42
N LEU A 299 3.18 -20.32 -12.35
CA LEU A 299 3.31 -20.77 -10.96
C LEU A 299 2.70 -22.17 -10.76
N THR A 300 3.33 -23.05 -9.99
CA THR A 300 2.79 -24.37 -9.64
C THR A 300 2.57 -24.47 -8.13
N GLU A 301 1.74 -25.41 -7.67
CA GLU A 301 1.57 -25.64 -6.22
C GLU A 301 2.91 -26.01 -5.55
N THR A 302 3.78 -26.73 -6.25
CA THR A 302 5.14 -27.04 -5.79
C THR A 302 6.00 -25.80 -5.60
N ASP A 303 5.77 -24.73 -6.36
CA ASP A 303 6.53 -23.47 -6.22
C ASP A 303 6.21 -22.72 -4.92
N ILE A 304 5.06 -23.00 -4.30
CA ILE A 304 4.60 -22.33 -3.06
C ILE A 304 4.61 -23.25 -1.82
N ALA A 305 4.90 -24.54 -2.01
CA ALA A 305 4.85 -25.55 -0.95
C ALA A 305 6.06 -25.49 0.00
N THR A 306 7.21 -25.03 -0.49
CA THR A 306 8.46 -24.97 0.28
C THR A 306 9.04 -23.58 0.17
N PRO A 307 9.22 -22.83 1.28
CA PRO A 307 10.04 -21.63 1.24
C PRO A 307 11.38 -22.01 0.63
N PRO A 308 11.91 -21.29 -0.39
CA PRO A 308 13.33 -21.41 -0.67
C PRO A 308 14.02 -21.14 0.67
N GLU A 309 14.70 -22.16 1.21
CA GLU A 309 15.40 -22.07 2.50
C GLU A 309 16.46 -20.97 2.37
N ALA A 310 16.07 -19.76 2.72
CA ALA A 310 16.95 -18.67 3.05
C ALA A 310 16.54 -18.18 4.43
N ASN A 311 16.61 -19.07 5.41
CA ASN A 311 17.10 -18.62 6.71
C ASN A 311 18.53 -18.15 6.43
N LEU A 312 18.71 -16.87 6.05
CA LEU A 312 20.02 -16.24 6.03
C LEU A 312 20.48 -16.18 7.48
N MET A 313 21.01 -17.29 7.95
CA MET A 313 21.78 -17.33 9.17
C MET A 313 23.05 -16.55 8.86
N MET A 314 23.29 -15.50 9.64
CA MET A 314 24.56 -14.79 9.55
C MET A 314 25.63 -15.78 9.98
N ASP A 315 26.48 -16.17 9.04
CA ASP A 315 27.64 -17.04 9.23
C ASP A 315 28.93 -16.32 8.86
N VAL A 316 30.06 -16.89 9.30
CA VAL A 316 31.38 -16.41 8.90
C VAL A 316 31.53 -16.53 7.39
N GLY A 317 31.97 -15.46 6.74
CA GLY A 317 32.07 -15.35 5.28
C GLY A 317 30.86 -14.74 4.59
N CYS A 318 29.75 -14.49 5.31
CA CYS A 318 28.62 -13.72 4.77
C CYS A 318 29.03 -12.28 4.47
N THR A 319 28.45 -11.71 3.42
CA THR A 319 28.57 -10.28 3.10
C THR A 319 27.47 -9.52 3.82
N VAL A 320 27.83 -8.41 4.46
CA VAL A 320 26.91 -7.54 5.19
C VAL A 320 27.14 -6.08 4.81
N ARG A 321 26.09 -5.25 4.91
CA ARG A 321 26.20 -3.79 4.84
C ARG A 321 26.07 -3.20 6.24
N ILE A 322 26.90 -2.24 6.56
CA ILE A 322 26.84 -1.53 7.84
C ILE A 322 25.76 -0.46 7.74
N ILE A 323 24.81 -0.47 8.68
CA ILE A 323 23.67 0.47 8.70
C ILE A 323 23.79 1.51 9.81
N ARG A 324 25.01 1.73 10.33
CA ARG A 324 25.29 2.72 11.36
C ARG A 324 26.58 3.50 11.09
N VAL A 325 26.58 4.77 11.46
CA VAL A 325 27.80 5.60 11.50
C VAL A 325 28.82 4.98 12.48
N PRO A 326 30.13 5.14 12.23
CA PRO A 326 30.73 5.98 11.19
C PRO A 326 30.79 5.34 9.79
N HIS A 327 30.62 4.03 9.66
CA HIS A 327 30.81 3.32 8.39
C HIS A 327 29.49 3.02 7.65
N PHE A 328 28.49 3.90 7.78
CA PHE A 328 27.17 3.70 7.17
C PHE A 328 27.30 3.48 5.66
N GLY A 329 26.69 2.40 5.15
CA GLY A 329 26.70 2.01 3.74
C GLY A 329 27.88 1.15 3.30
N ALA A 330 28.93 0.98 4.12
CA ALA A 330 30.10 0.19 3.73
C ALA A 330 29.76 -1.31 3.68
N ILE A 331 30.35 -1.99 2.69
CA ILE A 331 30.24 -3.45 2.50
C ILE A 331 31.39 -4.12 3.25
N ALA A 332 31.04 -5.15 4.03
CA ALA A 332 32.00 -5.89 4.82
C ALA A 332 31.71 -7.39 4.80
N THR A 333 32.76 -8.18 4.99
CA THR A 333 32.67 -9.63 5.13
C THR A 333 32.73 -10.01 6.61
N VAL A 334 31.80 -10.86 7.07
CA VAL A 334 31.79 -11.38 8.45
C VAL A 334 33.01 -12.25 8.69
N THR A 335 33.84 -11.89 9.66
CA THR A 335 35.05 -12.65 10.03
C THR A 335 34.85 -13.53 11.25
N ALA A 336 33.98 -13.13 12.18
CA ALA A 336 33.65 -13.93 13.36
C ALA A 336 32.28 -13.55 13.94
N LEU A 337 31.71 -14.49 14.70
CA LEU A 337 30.45 -14.32 15.42
C LEU A 337 30.65 -14.70 16.89
N PRO A 338 31.21 -13.77 17.71
CA PRO A 338 31.44 -14.03 19.12
C PRO A 338 30.17 -14.51 19.83
N PRO A 339 30.23 -15.60 20.60
CA PRO A 339 29.07 -16.15 21.31
C PRO A 339 28.71 -15.31 22.53
N GLU A 340 29.70 -14.66 23.15
CA GLU A 340 29.51 -13.83 24.34
C GLU A 340 29.01 -12.42 23.95
N PRO A 341 28.03 -11.87 24.68
CA PRO A 341 27.61 -10.48 24.51
C PRO A 341 28.75 -9.52 24.85
N PHE A 342 28.97 -8.51 24.01
CA PHE A 342 29.94 -7.45 24.24
C PHE A 342 29.25 -6.25 24.91
N GLU A 343 29.95 -5.61 25.85
CA GLU A 343 29.46 -4.40 26.50
C GLU A 343 29.82 -3.17 25.64
N ILE A 344 28.81 -2.51 25.10
CA ILE A 344 28.99 -1.27 24.33
C ILE A 344 29.12 -0.06 25.26
N GLU A 345 29.57 1.08 24.74
CA GLU A 345 29.83 2.32 25.50
C GLU A 345 28.67 2.78 26.39
N THR A 346 27.43 2.43 26.03
CA THR A 346 26.23 2.74 26.82
C THR A 346 26.05 1.81 28.05
N GLY A 347 26.97 0.88 28.31
CA GLY A 347 26.89 -0.17 29.33
C GLY A 347 25.95 -1.33 28.99
N ALA A 348 25.37 -1.35 27.78
CA ALA A 348 24.47 -2.41 27.36
C ALA A 348 25.26 -3.63 26.85
N LYS A 349 24.86 -4.83 27.26
CA LYS A 349 25.43 -6.08 26.76
C LYS A 349 24.67 -6.56 25.54
N VAL A 350 25.30 -6.50 24.37
CA VAL A 350 24.67 -6.81 23.08
C VAL A 350 25.45 -7.86 22.32
N ARG A 351 24.76 -8.62 21.47
CA ARG A 351 25.43 -9.54 20.56
C ARG A 351 26.16 -8.74 19.49
N VAL A 352 27.39 -9.14 19.20
CA VAL A 352 28.24 -8.48 18.20
C VAL A 352 28.56 -9.40 17.03
N VAL A 353 29.07 -8.79 15.97
CA VAL A 353 29.67 -9.42 14.80
C VAL A 353 31.01 -8.75 14.54
N GLU A 354 32.01 -9.53 14.17
CA GLU A 354 33.27 -9.01 13.65
C GLU A 354 33.21 -9.02 12.13
N VAL A 355 33.56 -7.91 11.51
CA VAL A 355 33.53 -7.76 10.07
C VAL A 355 34.82 -7.13 9.56
N LYS A 356 35.12 -7.35 8.28
CA LYS A 356 36.20 -6.73 7.54
C LYS A 356 35.62 -5.91 6.38
N ILE A 357 35.82 -4.60 6.34
CA ILE A 357 35.36 -3.77 5.21
C ILE A 357 36.12 -4.19 3.94
N ASP A 358 35.38 -4.46 2.87
CA ASP A 358 35.95 -5.02 1.64
C ASP A 358 36.87 -4.00 0.93
N GLN A 359 36.53 -2.71 0.99
CA GLN A 359 37.28 -1.63 0.32
C GLN A 359 38.57 -1.23 1.04
N THR A 360 38.57 -1.22 2.38
CA THR A 360 39.70 -0.70 3.19
C THR A 360 40.49 -1.82 3.86
N GLY A 361 39.92 -3.02 3.98
CA GLY A 361 40.48 -4.14 4.72
C GLY A 361 40.44 -3.99 6.25
N GLU A 362 39.88 -2.88 6.75
CA GLU A 362 39.75 -2.58 8.16
C GLU A 362 38.82 -3.57 8.87
N LYS A 363 39.19 -3.99 10.08
CA LYS A 363 38.39 -4.91 10.92
C LYS A 363 37.84 -4.19 12.13
N PHE A 364 36.58 -4.43 12.47
CA PHE A 364 35.96 -3.90 13.68
C PHE A 364 34.80 -4.79 14.13
N THR A 365 34.43 -4.59 15.39
CA THR A 365 33.35 -5.29 16.07
C THR A 365 32.20 -4.31 16.28
N LEU A 366 31.00 -4.70 15.90
CA LEU A 366 29.81 -3.87 16.09
C LEU A 366 28.60 -4.71 16.48
N PRO A 367 27.58 -4.10 17.12
CA PRO A 367 26.33 -4.79 17.40
C PRO A 367 25.75 -5.43 16.15
N ARG A 368 25.24 -6.67 16.26
CA ARG A 368 24.60 -7.36 15.12
C ARG A 368 23.44 -6.56 14.52
N ALA A 369 22.76 -5.75 15.34
CA ALA A 369 21.69 -4.86 14.91
C ALA A 369 22.17 -3.70 14.01
N ASN A 370 23.47 -3.48 13.88
CA ASN A 370 24.06 -2.41 13.07
C ASN A 370 24.56 -2.92 11.70
N VAL A 371 24.24 -4.16 11.34
CA VAL A 371 24.51 -4.71 10.01
C VAL A 371 23.25 -5.31 9.40
N GLU A 372 23.15 -5.28 8.08
CA GLU A 372 22.17 -6.03 7.30
C GLU A 372 22.88 -7.07 6.43
N LEU A 373 22.34 -8.29 6.34
CA LEU A 373 22.84 -9.33 5.44
C LEU A 373 22.55 -8.94 3.99
N ILE A 374 23.56 -9.11 3.13
CA ILE A 374 23.38 -8.98 1.69
C ILE A 374 23.21 -10.40 1.13
N GLU A 375 22.04 -10.69 0.56
CA GLU A 375 21.85 -11.89 -0.28
C GLU A 375 22.89 -11.85 -1.41
N LYS A 376 23.69 -12.91 -1.55
CA LYS A 376 24.56 -13.07 -2.72
C LYS A 376 23.73 -13.28 -3.99
#